data_AF-A0A7M3XY02-F1
#
_entry.id   AF-A0A7M3XY02-F1
#
_cell.length_a   1.000
_cell.length_b   1.000
_cell.length_c   1.000
_cell.angle_alpha   90.00
_cell.angle_beta   90.00
_cell.angle_gamma   90.00
#
_symmetry.space_group_name_H-M   'P 1'
#
loop_
_entity.id
_entity.type
_entity.pdbx_description
1 polymer ?
#
loop_
_entity_poly.entity_id
_entity_poly.type
_entity_poly.pdbx_seq_one_letter_code
_entity_poly.pdbx_strand_id
1 'polypeptide(L)'
;MASTEPVGAPLHDPLVGLDVDRLQAEMDRYHLWLDERTEEAYAIAEEARAKRFDPRDHVEIPRAADLASRTEKLLVEHLDGHPVADDIRAMLAEHDRETTSILMAQKVAAAFRANGYDMVKSIDVGLRVGLAVLTEAVLVAPLEGISEVRL
;
A
#
# COMPACT_ATOMS: atom_id res chain seq x y z
N MET A 1 49.28 -14.83 25.55
CA MET A 1 48.48 -15.48 24.48
C MET A 1 47.03 -15.42 24.95
N ALA A 2 46.29 -14.42 24.48
CA ALA A 2 44.89 -14.26 24.84
C ALA A 2 44.06 -15.18 23.95
N SER A 3 43.36 -16.11 24.57
CA SER A 3 42.39 -17.01 23.96
C SER A 3 41.26 -16.19 23.35
N THR A 4 41.19 -16.14 22.02
CA THR A 4 39.99 -15.68 21.31
C THR A 4 39.01 -16.85 21.25
N GLU A 5 38.21 -17.02 22.29
CA GLU A 5 36.95 -17.75 22.13
C GLU A 5 35.99 -16.87 21.33
N PRO A 6 35.31 -17.40 20.29
CA PRO A 6 34.32 -16.64 19.56
C PRO A 6 33.13 -16.34 20.48
N VAL A 7 32.89 -15.06 20.76
CA VAL A 7 31.69 -14.59 21.44
C VAL A 7 30.49 -14.81 20.51
N GLY A 8 29.58 -15.69 20.91
CA GLY A 8 28.29 -15.91 20.26
C GLY A 8 28.09 -17.36 19.85
N ALA A 9 27.63 -18.20 20.78
CA ALA A 9 27.00 -19.48 20.46
C ALA A 9 25.87 -19.26 19.41
N PRO A 10 25.65 -20.20 18.48
CA PRO A 10 24.68 -20.00 17.41
C PRO A 10 23.30 -19.78 18.04
N LEU A 11 22.68 -18.65 17.72
CA LEU A 11 21.25 -18.45 17.90
C LEU A 11 20.56 -19.71 17.36
N HIS A 12 19.78 -20.38 18.21
CA HIS A 12 18.97 -21.52 17.80
C HIS A 12 18.13 -21.06 16.61
N ASP A 13 18.49 -21.48 15.40
CA ASP A 13 17.71 -21.18 14.21
C ASP A 13 16.34 -21.84 14.39
N PRO A 14 15.25 -21.06 14.55
CA PRO A 14 13.93 -21.58 14.84
C PRO A 14 13.38 -22.44 13.70
N LEU A 15 14.03 -22.42 12.52
CA LEU A 15 13.66 -23.19 11.34
C LEU A 15 14.27 -24.59 11.33
N VAL A 16 15.23 -24.89 12.21
CA VAL A 16 15.88 -26.21 12.27
C VAL A 16 14.87 -27.28 12.70
N GLY A 17 14.68 -28.28 11.84
CA GLY A 17 13.72 -29.37 12.07
C GLY A 17 12.30 -29.08 11.57
N LEU A 18 12.05 -27.89 11.01
CA LEU A 18 10.80 -27.58 10.32
C LEU A 18 10.91 -27.91 8.83
N ASP A 19 9.84 -28.49 8.29
CA ASP A 19 9.65 -28.65 6.86
C ASP A 19 9.14 -27.32 6.28
N VAL A 20 10.08 -26.42 5.99
CA VAL A 20 9.81 -25.06 5.50
C VAL A 20 9.09 -25.10 4.15
N ASP A 21 9.47 -26.01 3.26
CA ASP A 21 8.86 -26.15 1.94
C ASP A 21 7.38 -26.55 2.04
N ARG A 22 7.05 -27.52 2.91
CA ARG A 22 5.66 -27.89 3.18
C ARG A 22 4.87 -26.72 3.78
N LEU A 23 5.43 -26.00 4.74
CA LEU A 23 4.76 -24.87 5.40
C LEU A 23 4.51 -23.70 4.44
N GLN A 24 5.48 -23.37 3.58
CA GLN A 24 5.31 -22.36 2.54
C GLN A 24 4.19 -22.79 1.57
N ALA A 25 4.19 -24.04 1.11
CA ALA A 25 3.14 -24.55 0.24
C ALA A 25 1.75 -24.57 0.92
N GLU A 26 1.67 -24.81 2.23
CA GLU A 26 0.44 -24.69 3.00
C GLU A 26 -0.07 -23.24 3.08
N MET A 27 0.83 -22.29 3.32
CA MET A 27 0.51 -20.86 3.34
C MET A 27 0.03 -20.38 1.97
N ASP A 28 0.69 -20.79 0.89
CA ASP A 28 0.30 -20.42 -0.48
C ASP A 28 -1.09 -20.97 -0.83
N ARG A 29 -1.38 -22.23 -0.47
CA ARG A 29 -2.73 -22.81 -0.63
C ARG A 29 -3.78 -22.07 0.18
N TYR A 30 -3.46 -21.65 1.39
CA TYR A 30 -4.37 -20.88 2.23
C TYR A 30 -4.68 -19.50 1.65
N HIS A 31 -3.67 -18.78 1.17
CA HIS A 31 -3.86 -17.50 0.49
C HIS A 31 -4.69 -17.65 -0.79
N LEU A 32 -4.39 -18.65 -1.63
CA LEU A 32 -5.17 -18.93 -2.83
C LEU A 32 -6.65 -19.19 -2.49
N TRP A 33 -6.89 -20.00 -1.45
CA TRP A 33 -8.26 -20.28 -1.00
C TRP A 33 -9.00 -19.02 -0.56
N LEU A 34 -8.34 -18.11 0.18
CA LEU A 34 -8.93 -16.83 0.58
C LEU A 34 -9.23 -15.93 -0.61
N ASP A 35 -8.31 -15.87 -1.58
CA ASP A 35 -8.46 -15.04 -2.77
C ASP A 35 -9.60 -15.53 -3.67
N GLU A 36 -9.67 -16.83 -3.94
CA GLU A 36 -10.76 -17.44 -4.71
C GLU A 36 -12.12 -17.16 -4.07
N ARG A 37 -12.24 -17.37 -2.75
CA ARG A 37 -13.50 -17.11 -2.03
C ARG A 37 -13.87 -15.64 -2.00
N THR A 38 -12.89 -14.76 -1.96
CA THR A 38 -13.16 -13.33 -2.05
C THR A 38 -13.63 -12.95 -3.45
N GLU A 39 -13.02 -13.50 -4.50
CA GLU A 39 -13.43 -13.27 -5.88
C GLU A 39 -14.88 -13.74 -6.13
N GLU A 40 -15.25 -14.92 -5.62
CA GLU A 40 -16.63 -15.41 -5.65
C GLU A 40 -17.61 -14.39 -5.02
N ALA A 41 -17.24 -13.79 -3.88
CA ALA A 41 -18.06 -12.78 -3.22
C ALA A 41 -18.15 -11.47 -4.01
N TYR A 42 -17.05 -11.03 -4.63
CA TYR A 42 -17.04 -9.84 -5.51
C TYR A 42 -17.93 -10.04 -6.74
N ALA A 43 -17.90 -11.23 -7.36
CA ALA A 43 -18.75 -11.54 -8.51
C ALA A 43 -20.24 -11.40 -8.17
N ILE A 44 -20.67 -11.95 -7.03
CA ILE A 44 -22.05 -11.83 -6.53
C ILE A 44 -22.40 -10.35 -6.25
N ALA A 45 -21.48 -9.61 -5.62
CA ALA A 45 -21.69 -8.20 -5.31
C ALA A 45 -21.80 -7.33 -6.58
N GLU A 46 -20.99 -7.59 -7.60
CA GLU A 46 -21.07 -6.89 -8.89
C GLU A 46 -22.39 -7.17 -9.61
N GLU A 47 -22.84 -8.43 -9.66
CA GLU A 47 -24.15 -8.77 -10.22
C GLU A 47 -25.31 -8.07 -9.50
N ALA A 48 -25.19 -7.88 -8.19
CA ALA A 48 -26.17 -7.15 -7.40
C ALA A 48 -26.13 -5.64 -7.70
N ARG A 49 -24.94 -5.03 -7.69
CA ARG A 49 -24.74 -3.59 -7.95
C ARG A 49 -25.15 -3.19 -9.35
N ALA A 50 -24.93 -4.05 -10.35
CA ALA A 50 -25.34 -3.84 -11.73
C ALA A 50 -26.87 -3.66 -11.90
N LYS A 51 -27.69 -4.07 -10.92
CA LYS A 51 -29.15 -3.83 -10.92
C LYS A 51 -29.54 -2.39 -10.58
N ARG A 52 -28.57 -1.55 -10.18
CA ARG A 52 -28.72 -0.09 -9.96
C ARG A 52 -29.72 0.27 -8.86
N PHE A 53 -29.83 -0.56 -7.84
CA PHE A 53 -30.61 -0.26 -6.62
C PHE A 53 -29.79 0.51 -5.57
N ASP A 54 -28.47 0.59 -5.74
CA ASP A 54 -27.52 1.28 -4.88
C ASP A 54 -26.99 2.58 -5.53
N PRO A 55 -26.31 3.47 -4.78
CA PRO A 55 -25.77 4.73 -5.31
C PRO A 55 -24.78 4.58 -6.47
N ARG A 56 -24.07 3.45 -6.51
CA ARG A 56 -23.13 3.07 -7.58
C ARG A 56 -23.54 1.74 -8.18
N ASP A 57 -23.30 1.59 -9.48
CA ASP A 57 -23.62 0.41 -10.28
C ASP A 57 -22.49 -0.62 -10.35
N HIS A 58 -21.43 -0.44 -9.55
CA HIS A 58 -20.28 -1.33 -9.38
C HIS A 58 -19.89 -1.43 -7.91
N VAL A 59 -19.02 -2.37 -7.54
CA VAL A 59 -18.51 -2.51 -6.18
C VAL A 59 -17.52 -1.37 -5.86
N GLU A 60 -17.81 -0.64 -4.79
CA GLU A 60 -17.05 0.57 -4.40
C GLU A 60 -15.77 0.26 -3.62
N ILE A 61 -15.66 -0.90 -2.98
CA ILE A 61 -14.52 -1.27 -2.14
C ILE A 61 -13.43 -1.91 -3.02
N PRO A 62 -12.29 -1.25 -3.26
CA PRO A 62 -11.27 -1.78 -4.15
C PRO A 62 -10.37 -2.79 -3.44
N ARG A 63 -9.97 -3.86 -4.14
CA ARG A 63 -9.00 -4.87 -3.65
C ARG A 63 -7.59 -4.31 -3.63
N ALA A 64 -6.76 -4.56 -2.62
CA ALA A 64 -5.35 -4.17 -2.64
C ALA A 64 -4.48 -5.26 -2.03
N ALA A 65 -3.34 -5.55 -2.64
CA ALA A 65 -2.45 -6.63 -2.20
C ALA A 65 -1.39 -6.17 -1.20
N ASP A 66 -0.93 -4.91 -1.31
CA ASP A 66 0.18 -4.37 -0.54
C ASP A 66 -0.04 -2.90 -0.20
N LEU A 67 0.89 -2.33 0.58
CA LEU A 67 0.90 -0.92 0.96
C LEU A 67 0.77 0.00 -0.26
N ALA A 68 1.60 -0.20 -1.27
CA ALA A 68 1.63 0.61 -2.48
C ALA A 68 0.26 0.65 -3.19
N SER A 69 -0.36 -0.53 -3.38
CA SER A 69 -1.69 -0.64 -3.98
C SER A 69 -2.77 -0.02 -3.11
N ARG A 70 -2.66 -0.14 -1.78
CA ARG A 70 -3.59 0.50 -0.84
C ARG A 70 -3.50 2.01 -0.96
N THR A 71 -2.30 2.59 -0.97
CA THR A 71 -2.10 4.04 -1.10
C THR A 71 -2.69 4.57 -2.40
N GLU A 72 -2.44 3.91 -3.53
CA GLU A 72 -2.96 4.33 -4.84
C GLU A 72 -4.49 4.24 -4.89
N LYS A 73 -5.06 3.11 -4.45
CA LYS A 73 -6.52 2.89 -4.47
C LYS A 73 -7.25 3.79 -3.48
N LEU A 74 -6.64 4.08 -2.34
CA LEU A 74 -7.17 5.02 -1.35
C LEU A 74 -7.28 6.44 -1.94
N LEU A 75 -6.30 6.86 -2.74
CA LEU A 75 -6.19 8.24 -3.24
C LEU A 75 -6.62 8.40 -4.71
N VAL A 76 -7.35 7.43 -5.27
CA VAL A 76 -7.71 7.41 -6.70
C VAL A 76 -8.34 8.71 -7.19
N GLU A 77 -9.21 9.33 -6.39
CA GLU A 77 -9.89 10.60 -6.73
C GLU A 77 -8.97 11.83 -6.67
N HIS A 78 -7.82 11.74 -6.00
CA HIS A 78 -6.86 12.83 -5.85
C HIS A 78 -5.69 12.72 -6.85
N LEU A 79 -5.39 11.49 -7.29
CA LEU A 79 -4.24 11.20 -8.13
C LEU A 79 -4.45 11.52 -9.61
N ASP A 80 -5.67 11.78 -10.07
CA ASP A 80 -5.97 12.05 -11.49
C ASP A 80 -5.32 11.02 -12.45
N GLY A 81 -5.24 9.75 -12.03
CA GLY A 81 -4.60 8.67 -12.78
C GLY A 81 -3.06 8.63 -12.72
N HIS A 82 -2.42 9.45 -11.89
CA HIS A 82 -0.98 9.39 -11.65
C HIS A 82 -0.60 8.09 -10.92
N PRO A 83 0.20 7.20 -11.54
CA PRO A 83 0.53 5.92 -10.95
C PRO A 83 1.57 6.10 -9.84
N VAL A 84 1.20 5.79 -8.60
CA VAL A 84 2.11 5.94 -7.44
C VAL A 84 2.56 4.62 -6.85
N ALA A 85 1.87 3.51 -7.13
CA ALA A 85 2.16 2.24 -6.47
C ALA A 85 3.58 1.72 -6.80
N ASP A 86 3.97 1.73 -8.07
CA ASP A 86 5.30 1.26 -8.47
C ASP A 86 6.42 2.15 -7.94
N ASP A 87 6.19 3.45 -7.89
CA ASP A 87 7.12 4.41 -7.30
C ASP A 87 7.31 4.18 -5.80
N ILE A 88 6.22 3.90 -5.07
CA ILE A 88 6.27 3.55 -3.65
C ILE A 88 7.05 2.26 -3.43
N ARG A 89 6.81 1.22 -4.25
CA ARG A 89 7.54 -0.06 -4.15
C ARG A 89 9.04 0.13 -4.38
N ALA A 90 9.40 0.89 -5.41
CA ALA A 90 10.80 1.18 -5.72
C ALA A 90 11.47 1.94 -4.56
N MET A 91 10.81 2.96 -4.00
CA MET A 91 11.34 3.71 -2.87
C MET A 91 11.48 2.87 -1.59
N LEU A 92 10.50 2.03 -1.27
CA LEU A 92 10.55 1.14 -0.10
C LEU A 92 11.61 0.04 -0.21
N ALA A 93 12.07 -0.28 -1.43
CA ALA A 93 13.19 -1.21 -1.62
C ALA A 93 14.55 -0.58 -1.24
N GLU A 94 14.65 0.76 -1.28
CA GLU A 94 15.89 1.51 -1.05
C GLU A 94 15.90 2.27 0.29
N HIS A 95 14.73 2.60 0.81
CA HIS A 95 14.55 3.49 1.95
C HIS A 95 13.56 2.92 2.97
N ASP A 96 13.67 3.38 4.21
CA ASP A 96 12.64 3.12 5.21
C ASP A 96 11.33 3.85 4.89
N ARG A 97 10.26 3.48 5.59
CA ARG A 97 8.92 4.02 5.34
C ARG A 97 8.86 5.53 5.59
N GLU A 98 9.51 6.00 6.63
CA GLU A 98 9.53 7.40 7.04
C GLU A 98 10.21 8.25 5.97
N THR A 99 11.37 7.84 5.47
CA THR A 99 12.06 8.54 4.37
C THR A 99 11.25 8.44 3.08
N THR A 100 10.72 7.26 2.76
CA THR A 100 9.87 7.06 1.57
C THR A 100 8.66 7.97 1.58
N SER A 101 8.04 8.20 2.75
CA SER A 101 6.88 9.08 2.87
C SER A 101 7.19 10.52 2.43
N ILE A 102 8.35 11.05 2.82
CA ILE A 102 8.79 12.41 2.51
C ILE A 102 9.18 12.51 1.03
N LEU A 103 9.97 11.55 0.54
CA LEU A 103 10.43 11.53 -0.85
C LEU A 103 9.26 11.38 -1.82
N MET A 104 8.29 10.51 -1.52
CA MET A 104 7.09 10.34 -2.34
C MET A 104 6.23 11.59 -2.33
N ALA A 105 6.05 12.25 -1.17
CA ALA A 105 5.32 13.51 -1.11
C ALA A 105 5.93 14.59 -2.02
N GLN A 106 7.26 14.74 -1.96
CA GLN A 106 7.99 15.69 -2.80
C GLN A 106 7.93 15.32 -4.29
N LYS A 107 8.14 14.03 -4.61
CA LYS A 107 8.11 13.52 -5.99
C LYS A 107 6.75 13.73 -6.64
N VAL A 108 5.66 13.37 -5.95
CA VAL A 108 4.29 13.53 -6.45
C VAL A 108 3.92 15.00 -6.57
N ALA A 109 4.24 15.83 -5.58
CA ALA A 109 3.98 17.27 -5.68
C ALA A 109 4.72 17.91 -6.87
N ALA A 110 5.99 17.54 -7.10
CA ALA A 110 6.76 18.01 -8.24
C ALA A 110 6.16 17.53 -9.57
N ALA A 111 5.74 16.27 -9.65
CA ALA A 111 5.10 15.71 -10.85
C ALA A 111 3.78 16.41 -11.19
N PHE A 112 2.92 16.65 -10.19
CA PHE A 112 1.68 17.40 -10.38
C PHE A 112 1.95 18.83 -10.85
N ARG A 113 2.95 19.50 -10.26
CA ARG A 113 3.33 20.83 -10.70
C ARG A 113 3.82 20.85 -12.15
N ALA A 114 4.60 19.85 -12.56
CA ALA A 114 5.09 19.69 -13.92
C ALA A 114 3.95 19.39 -14.92
N ASN A 115 2.90 18.70 -14.48
CA ASN A 115 1.70 18.42 -15.27
C ASN A 115 0.73 19.61 -15.39
N GLY A 116 1.11 20.79 -14.89
CA GLY A 116 0.35 22.03 -15.08
C GLY A 116 -0.66 22.36 -13.99
N TYR A 117 -0.71 21.57 -12.90
CA TYR A 117 -1.57 21.88 -11.76
C TYR A 117 -1.03 23.09 -10.96
N ASP A 118 -1.92 23.77 -10.24
CA ASP A 118 -1.54 24.86 -9.36
C ASP A 118 -0.71 24.38 -8.16
N MET A 119 -0.10 25.33 -7.45
CA MET A 119 0.79 25.03 -6.32
C MET A 119 0.05 24.37 -5.15
N VAL A 120 -1.17 24.82 -4.84
CA VAL A 120 -1.94 24.31 -3.70
C VAL A 120 -2.37 22.86 -3.96
N LYS A 121 -2.92 22.57 -5.14
CA LYS A 121 -3.29 21.21 -5.55
C LYS A 121 -2.08 20.27 -5.57
N SER A 122 -0.95 20.74 -6.10
CA SER A 122 0.28 19.93 -6.14
C SER A 122 0.76 19.56 -4.73
N ILE A 123 0.72 20.50 -3.79
CA ILE A 123 1.10 20.26 -2.39
C ILE A 123 0.07 19.34 -1.70
N ASP A 124 -1.23 19.54 -1.91
CA ASP A 124 -2.29 18.72 -1.31
C ASP A 124 -2.12 17.24 -1.68
N VAL A 125 -1.97 16.94 -2.97
CA VAL A 125 -1.82 15.55 -3.43
C VAL A 125 -0.52 14.93 -2.91
N GLY A 126 0.60 15.66 -2.95
CA GLY A 126 1.85 15.19 -2.38
C GLY A 126 1.74 14.90 -0.88
N LEU A 127 1.11 15.78 -0.12
CA LEU A 127 0.90 15.63 1.32
C LEU A 127 0.05 14.39 1.63
N ARG A 128 -1.06 14.18 0.90
CA ARG A 128 -1.92 13.01 1.06
C ARG A 128 -1.18 11.71 0.77
N VAL A 129 -0.38 11.66 -0.30
CA VAL A 129 0.44 10.48 -0.63
C VAL A 129 1.46 10.21 0.47
N GLY A 130 2.21 11.22 0.91
CA GLY A 130 3.19 11.07 1.99
C GLY A 130 2.55 10.54 3.28
N LEU A 131 1.44 11.16 3.70
CA LEU A 131 0.71 10.72 4.89
C LEU A 131 0.17 9.29 4.75
N ALA A 132 -0.34 8.92 3.57
CA ALA A 132 -0.83 7.58 3.30
C ALA A 132 0.30 6.54 3.40
N VAL A 133 1.49 6.82 2.85
CA VAL A 133 2.66 5.94 3.00
C VAL A 133 3.07 5.80 4.46
N LEU A 134 3.14 6.92 5.20
CA LEU A 134 3.57 6.93 6.59
C LEU A 134 2.63 6.11 7.51
N THR A 135 1.33 6.14 7.21
CA THR A 135 0.29 5.43 7.97
C THR A 135 -0.09 4.07 7.39
N GLU A 136 0.76 3.55 6.50
CA GLU A 136 0.59 2.28 5.78
C GLU A 136 -0.73 2.13 4.99
N ALA A 137 -1.38 3.26 4.70
CA ALA A 137 -2.71 3.34 4.11
C ALA A 137 -3.74 2.47 4.87
N VAL A 138 -3.57 2.33 6.18
CA VAL A 138 -4.53 1.64 7.08
C VAL A 138 -5.54 2.63 7.67
N LEU A 139 -5.16 3.90 7.76
CA LEU A 139 -5.99 4.98 8.31
C LEU A 139 -6.66 5.79 7.20
N VAL A 140 -7.78 6.41 7.53
CA VAL A 140 -8.55 7.28 6.62
C VAL A 140 -8.09 8.75 6.64
N ALA A 141 -7.09 9.10 7.44
CA ALA A 141 -6.62 10.48 7.60
C ALA A 141 -6.26 11.19 6.27
N PRO A 142 -5.62 10.54 5.28
CA PRO A 142 -5.36 11.14 3.97
C PRO A 142 -6.62 11.49 3.15
N LEU A 143 -7.77 10.88 3.46
CA LEU A 143 -9.04 11.15 2.80
C LEU A 143 -9.91 12.10 3.63
N GLU A 144 -10.24 11.69 4.85
CA GLU A 144 -11.23 12.37 5.70
C GLU A 144 -10.59 13.35 6.68
N GLY A 145 -9.33 13.14 7.04
CA GLY A 145 -8.63 13.96 8.04
C GLY A 145 -8.11 15.29 7.49
N ILE A 146 -7.79 15.35 6.20
CA ILE A 146 -7.35 16.57 5.51
C ILE A 146 -8.54 17.15 4.76
N SER A 147 -9.20 18.16 5.36
CA SER A 147 -10.30 18.87 4.72
C SER A 147 -9.84 19.69 3.52
N GLU A 148 -8.75 20.45 3.66
CA GLU A 148 -8.15 21.26 2.61
C GLU A 148 -6.71 21.69 2.97
N VAL A 149 -5.92 22.05 1.96
CA VAL A 149 -4.62 22.69 2.09
C VAL A 149 -4.72 24.12 1.55
N ARG A 150 -4.16 25.10 2.27
CA ARG A 150 -4.15 26.52 1.90
C ARG A 150 -2.76 27.13 2.14
N LEU A 151 -2.45 28.19 1.40
CA LEU A 151 -1.22 28.99 1.52
C LEU A 151 -1.53 30.41 1.98
#